data_AF-A0A7Y5RI85-F1
#
_entry.id   AF-A0A7Y5RI85-F1
#
_cell.length_a   1.000
_cell.length_b   1.000
_cell.length_c   1.000
_cell.angle_alpha   90.00
_cell.angle_beta   90.00
_cell.angle_gamma   90.00
#
_symmetry.space_group_name_H-M   'P 1'
#
loop_
_entity.id
_entity.type
_entity.pdbx_description
1 polymer ?
#
loop_
_entity_poly.entity_id
_entity_poly.type
_entity_poly.pdbx_seq_one_letter_code
_entity_poly.pdbx_strand_id
1 'polypeptide(L)' 'MRSDLIFGALTHVKNRYQLCQLASKATRKLHKPNTRVQDTTNEVLGRFRSESPVHGTASLAHSDRVQNRRAA' A
#
# COMPACT_ATOMS: atom_id res chain seq x y z
N MET A 1 -0.35 -13.94 -8.74
CA MET A 1 0.62 -13.11 -7.99
C MET A 1 1.99 -13.71 -8.15
N ARG A 2 3.02 -12.88 -8.31
CA ARG A 2 4.41 -13.34 -8.45
C ARG A 2 5.13 -13.25 -7.10
N SER A 3 5.69 -14.36 -6.63
CA SER A 3 6.27 -14.48 -5.28
C SER A 3 7.57 -13.69 -5.11
N ASP A 4 8.35 -13.54 -6.18
CA ASP A 4 9.56 -12.71 -6.27
C ASP A 4 9.30 -11.25 -5.85
N LEU A 5 8.17 -10.67 -6.22
CA LEU A 5 7.79 -9.31 -5.82
C LEU A 5 7.55 -9.18 -4.32
N ILE A 6 7.00 -10.23 -3.69
CA ILE A 6 6.76 -10.28 -2.25
C ILE A 6 8.10 -10.34 -1.51
N PHE A 7 9.02 -11.19 -1.96
CA PHE A 7 10.37 -11.26 -1.37
C PHE A 7 11.12 -9.94 -1.50
N GLY A 8 11.00 -9.26 -2.64
CA GLY A 8 11.55 -7.92 -2.83
C GLY A 8 10.91 -6.87 -1.92
N ALA A 9 9.60 -6.88 -1.74
CA ALA A 9 8.93 -5.93 -0.85
C ALA A 9 9.28 -6.13 0.65
N LEU A 10 9.59 -7.37 1.05
CA LEU A 10 9.97 -7.68 2.43
C LEU A 10 11.33 -7.09 2.85
N THR A 11 12.17 -6.66 1.90
CA THR A 11 13.41 -5.94 2.24
C THR A 11 13.13 -4.56 2.85
N HIS A 12 12.01 -3.95 2.47
CA HIS A 12 11.59 -2.62 2.95
C HIS A 12 10.57 -2.71 4.09
N VAL A 13 9.67 -3.69 4.06
CA VAL A 13 8.64 -3.91 5.10
C VAL A 13 8.82 -5.30 5.71
N LYS A 14 9.52 -5.38 6.84
CA LYS A 14 9.82 -6.66 7.50
C LYS A 14 8.57 -7.38 8.05
N ASN A 15 7.55 -6.64 8.46
CA ASN A 15 6.31 -7.21 8.99
C ASN A 15 5.35 -7.59 7.84
N ARG A 16 5.11 -8.89 7.69
CA ARG A 16 4.24 -9.45 6.64
C ARG A 16 2.79 -8.99 6.74
N TYR A 17 2.25 -8.83 7.95
CA TYR A 17 0.89 -8.33 8.15
C TYR A 17 0.77 -6.86 7.73
N GLN A 18 1.77 -6.06 8.07
CA GLN A 18 1.84 -4.66 7.65
C GLN A 18 1.96 -4.55 6.13
N LEU A 19 2.79 -5.38 5.50
CA LEU A 19 2.91 -5.45 4.04
C LEU A 19 1.55 -5.72 3.39
N CYS A 20 0.80 -6.72 3.88
CA CYS A 20 -0.53 -7.04 3.37
C CYS A 20 -1.53 -5.89 3.54
N GLN A 21 -1.51 -5.19 4.67
CA GLN A 21 -2.40 -4.05 4.92
C GLN A 21 -2.10 -2.88 3.98
N LEU A 22 -0.81 -2.53 3.81
CA LEU A 22 -0.36 -1.48 2.92
C LEU A 22 -0.68 -1.81 1.46
N ALA A 23 -0.39 -3.05 1.03
CA ALA A 23 -0.70 -3.52 -0.31
C ALA A 23 -2.20 -3.47 -0.57
N SER A 24 -3.03 -3.95 0.37
CA SER A 24 -4.49 -3.91 0.24
C SER A 24 -5.02 -2.47 0.13
N LYS A 25 -4.47 -1.54 0.92
CA LYS A 25 -4.85 -0.11 0.87
C LYS A 25 -4.46 0.52 -0.47
N ALA A 26 -3.24 0.26 -0.94
CA ALA A 26 -2.74 0.79 -2.22
C ALA A 26 -3.48 0.18 -3.42
N THR A 27 -3.72 -1.13 -3.42
CA THR A 27 -4.49 -1.81 -4.48
C THR A 27 -5.89 -1.21 -4.59
N ARG A 28 -6.62 -1.03 -3.48
CA ARG A 28 -7.95 -0.39 -3.53
C ARG A 28 -7.90 1.04 -4.07
N LYS A 29 -6.87 1.82 -3.72
CA LYS A 29 -6.73 3.21 -4.17
C LYS A 29 -6.39 3.33 -5.66
N LEU A 30 -5.61 2.39 -6.19
CA LEU A 30 -5.08 2.45 -7.57
C LEU A 30 -5.88 1.62 -8.57
N HIS A 31 -6.77 0.75 -8.08
CA HIS A 31 -7.55 -0.12 -8.94
C HIS A 31 -8.53 0.65 -9.82
N LYS A 32 -8.57 0.31 -11.11
CA LYS A 32 -9.50 0.87 -12.09
C LYS A 32 -10.65 -0.11 -12.34
N PRO A 33 -11.90 0.34 -12.49
CA PRO A 33 -13.00 -0.52 -12.93
C PRO A 33 -12.64 -1.27 -14.21
N ASN A 34 -13.17 -2.49 -14.37
CA ASN A 34 -12.94 -3.36 -15.52
C ASN A 34 -11.47 -3.76 -15.78
N THR A 35 -10.60 -3.59 -14.78
CA THR A 35 -9.26 -4.20 -14.78
C THR A 35 -9.21 -5.37 -13.82
N ARG A 36 -8.22 -6.25 -13.97
CA ARG A 36 -8.06 -7.37 -13.03
C ARG A 36 -7.32 -6.89 -11.79
N VAL A 37 -7.91 -7.12 -10.61
CA VAL A 37 -7.32 -6.74 -9.30
C VAL A 37 -5.91 -7.30 -9.12
N GLN A 38 -5.64 -8.48 -9.69
CA GLN A 38 -4.32 -9.11 -9.62
C GLN A 38 -3.24 -8.25 -10.30
N ASP A 39 -3.57 -7.58 -11.39
CA ASP A 39 -2.61 -6.79 -12.16
C ASP A 39 -2.22 -5.53 -11.37
N THR A 40 -3.23 -4.84 -10.81
CA THR A 40 -3.01 -3.72 -9.87
C THR A 40 -2.19 -4.17 -8.65
N THR A 41 -2.46 -5.36 -8.12
CA THR A 41 -1.74 -5.85 -6.95
C THR A 41 -0.27 -6.15 -7.27
N ASN A 42 0.02 -6.75 -8.43
CA ASN A 42 1.39 -6.97 -8.88
C ASN A 42 2.12 -5.63 -9.11
N GLU A 43 1.44 -4.63 -9.65
CA GLU A 43 2.00 -3.28 -9.82
C GLU A 43 2.37 -2.66 -8.46
N VAL A 44 1.46 -2.72 -7.48
CA VAL A 44 1.70 -2.24 -6.11
C VAL A 44 2.90 -2.94 -5.46
N LEU A 45 2.98 -4.26 -5.55
CA LEU A 45 4.11 -5.03 -5.02
C LEU A 45 5.41 -4.71 -5.76
N GLY A 46 5.35 -4.44 -7.07
CA GLY A 46 6.48 -3.96 -7.86
C GLY A 46 7.01 -2.62 -7.37
N ARG A 47 6.11 -1.68 -7.03
CA ARG A 47 6.50 -0.40 -6.42
C ARG A 47 7.14 -0.61 -5.05
N PHE A 48 6.57 -1.48 -4.22
CA PHE A 48 7.11 -1.76 -2.87
C PHE A 48 8.48 -2.45 -2.89
N ARG A 49 8.84 -3.12 -3.98
CA ARG A 49 10.18 -3.67 -4.20
C ARG A 49 11.20 -2.55 -4.46
N SER A 50 10.83 -1.55 -5.26
CA SER A 50 11.74 -0.47 -5.68
C SER A 50 11.81 0.67 -4.66
N GLU A 51 10.69 0.97 -4.01
CA GLU A 51 10.53 2.09 -3.08
C GLU A 51 9.92 1.61 -1.76
N SER A 52 10.48 2.09 -0.64
CA SER A 52 9.94 1.74 0.68
C SER A 52 8.60 2.47 0.91
N PRO A 53 7.49 1.73 1.11
CA PRO A 53 6.17 2.34 1.30
C PRO A 53 6.03 3.08 2.63
N VAL A 54 7.00 2.92 3.54
CA VAL A 54 6.99 3.49 4.89
C VAL A 54 7.50 4.94 4.91
N HIS A 55 8.33 5.32 3.93
CA HIS A 55 8.87 6.69 3.84
C HIS A 55 7.81 7.72 3.41
N GLY A 56 6.84 7.33 2.57
CA GLY A 56 5.76 8.23 2.11
C GLY A 56 4.58 8.39 3.08
N THR A 57 4.40 7.46 4.02
CA THR A 57 3.24 7.48 4.93
C THR A 57 3.33 8.49 6.07
N ALA A 58 4.53 8.96 6.42
CA ALA A 58 4.70 10.01 7.43
C ALA A 58 4.06 11.35 7.00
N SER A 59 4.01 11.63 5.69
CA SER A 59 3.44 12.87 5.15
C SER A 59 1.91 12.82 5.04
N LEU A 60 1.32 11.68 4.64
CA LEU A 60 -0.14 11.57 4.40
C LEU A 60 -0.99 11.36 5.67
N ALA A 61 -0.40 10.94 6.79
CA ALA A 61 -1.13 10.71 8.04
C ALA A 61 -1.56 12.02 8.75
N HIS A 62 -1.02 13.18 8.35
CA HIS A 62 -1.39 14.47 8.95
C HIS A 62 -2.70 15.06 8.42
N SER A 63 -3.22 14.61 7.27
CA SER A 63 -4.39 15.24 6.64
C SER A 63 -5.74 14.71 7.14
N ASP A 64 -5.81 13.47 7.65
CA ASP A 64 -7.09 12.82 8.00
C ASP A 64 -7.55 13.11 9.44
N ARG A 65 -6.62 13.50 10.33
CA ARG A 65 -6.91 13.60 11.77
C ARG A 65 -7.68 14.88 12.15
N VAL A 66 -7.71 15.89 11.29
CA VAL A 66 -8.29 17.22 11.61
C VAL A 66 -9.79 17.32 11.33
N GLN A 67 -10.37 16.47 10.47
CA GLN A 67 -11.76 16.66 10.02
C GLN A 67 -12.85 15.97 10.86
N ASN A 68 -12.50 15.06 11.78
CA ASN A 68 -13.51 14.21 12.43
C ASN A 68 -13.70 14.42 13.95
N ARG A 69 -13.43 15.62 14.46
CA ARG A 69 -13.76 15.95 15.86
C ARG A 69 -14.32 17.36 15.98
N ARG A 70 -15.65 17.49 15.87
CA ARG A 70 -16.55 18.25 16.78
C ARG A 70 -17.87 18.57 16.05
N ALA A 71 -18.81 17.64 16.13
CA ALA A 71 -20.23 17.92 16.16
C ALA A 71 -20.82 17.04 17.28
N ALA A 72 -21.09 17.67 18.41
CA ALA A 72 -21.93 17.21 19.51
C ALA A 72 -22.42 18.47 20.24
#